data_AF-A0A3C1VSY4-F1
#
_entry.id   AF-A0A3C1VSY4-F1
#
_cell.length_a   1.000
_cell.length_b   1.000
_cell.length_c   1.000
_cell.angle_alpha   90.00
_cell.angle_beta   90.00
_cell.angle_gamma   90.00
#
_symmetry.space_group_name_H-M   'P 1'
#
loop_
_entity.id
_entity.type
_entity.pdbx_description
1 polymer ?
#
loop_
_entity_poly.entity_id
_entity_poly.type
_entity_poly.pdbx_seq_one_letter_code
_entity_poly.pdbx_strand_id
1 'polypeptide(L)'
;MARDGTPAQLEKKRKELRESLISIAPIFGEKPFFMSDEFTIVDCVVTPILWRLPVMGIDLPKNKTTKPLLEYRERLFERDSILASFSEQEKEMV
;
A
#
# COMPACT_ATOMS: atom_id res chain seq x y z
N MET A 1 5.68 -5.55 -22.96
CA MET A 1 6.34 -6.00 -21.71
C MET A 1 7.17 -4.83 -21.20
N ALA A 2 7.05 -4.47 -19.93
CA ALA A 2 7.92 -3.45 -19.33
C ALA A 2 9.37 -3.92 -19.46
N ARG A 3 10.28 -3.03 -19.89
CA ARG A 3 11.72 -3.32 -19.90
C ARG A 3 12.20 -3.33 -18.45
N ASP A 4 12.99 -4.33 -18.08
CA ASP A 4 13.60 -4.36 -16.75
C ASP A 4 14.53 -3.16 -16.58
N GLY A 5 14.30 -2.37 -15.52
CA GLY A 5 15.19 -1.28 -15.16
C GLY A 5 16.51 -1.80 -14.60
N THR A 6 17.58 -1.01 -14.71
CA THR A 6 18.84 -1.35 -14.03
C THR A 6 18.62 -1.42 -12.51
N PRO A 7 19.46 -2.16 -11.75
CA PRO A 7 19.32 -2.24 -10.30
C PRO A 7 19.21 -0.87 -9.62
N ALA A 8 20.01 0.11 -10.08
CA ALA A 8 19.95 1.48 -9.57
C ALA A 8 18.62 2.20 -9.89
N GLN A 9 18.04 1.97 -11.06
CA GLN A 9 16.73 2.53 -11.42
C GLN A 9 15.61 1.91 -10.58
N LEU A 10 15.65 0.60 -10.34
CA LEU A 10 14.67 -0.10 -9.50
C LEU A 10 14.74 0.39 -8.05
N GLU A 11 15.94 0.49 -7.46
CA GLU A 11 16.14 1.03 -6.12
C GLU A 11 15.64 2.48 -6.00
N LYS A 12 15.95 3.32 -6.99
CA LYS A 12 15.44 4.68 -7.04
C LYS A 12 13.91 4.71 -7.03
N LYS A 13 13.24 3.85 -7.81
CA LYS A 13 11.77 3.78 -7.88
C LYS A 13 11.14 3.23 -6.60
N ARG A 14 11.76 2.23 -5.96
CA ARG A 14 11.33 1.75 -4.64
C ARG A 14 11.39 2.87 -3.60
N LYS A 15 12.49 3.64 -3.59
CA LYS A 15 12.66 4.78 -2.69
C LYS A 15 11.61 5.87 -2.95
N GLU A 16 11.40 6.27 -4.21
CA GLU A 16 10.40 7.27 -4.59
C GLU A 16 8.98 6.86 -4.14
N LEU A 17 8.61 5.60 -4.36
CA LEU A 17 7.30 5.08 -3.94
C LEU A 17 7.19 5.04 -2.40
N ARG A 18 8.23 4.58 -1.70
CA ARG A 18 8.27 4.56 -0.23
C ARG A 18 8.08 5.97 0.35
N GLU A 19 8.82 6.94 -0.15
CA GLU A 19 8.74 8.33 0.30
C GLU A 19 7.35 8.94 0.01
N SER A 20 6.77 8.62 -1.16
CA SER A 20 5.42 9.06 -1.52
C SER A 20 4.34 8.47 -0.62
N LEU A 21 4.48 7.20 -0.21
CA LEU A 21 3.55 6.59 0.75
C LEU A 21 3.69 7.20 2.15
N ILE A 22 4.92 7.46 2.60
CA ILE A 22 5.17 8.10 3.90
C ILE A 22 4.58 9.52 3.92
N SER A 23 4.70 10.28 2.83
CA SER A 23 4.21 11.67 2.79
C SER A 23 2.68 11.77 2.89
N ILE A 24 1.94 10.79 2.35
CA ILE A 24 0.47 10.77 2.44
C ILE A 24 -0.06 10.13 3.75
N ALA A 25 0.81 9.51 4.55
CA ALA A 25 0.40 8.80 5.76
C ALA A 25 -0.46 9.63 6.75
N PRO A 26 -0.19 10.94 6.97
CA PRO A 26 -1.00 11.75 7.89
C PRO A 26 -2.48 11.87 7.53
N ILE A 27 -2.84 11.76 6.24
CA ILE A 27 -4.25 11.84 5.79
C ILE A 27 -5.10 10.78 6.48
N PHE A 28 -4.54 9.60 6.75
CA PHE A 28 -5.27 8.49 7.38
C PHE A 28 -5.50 8.67 8.88
N GLY A 29 -4.90 9.70 9.49
CA GLY A 29 -5.23 10.16 10.83
C GLY A 29 -6.46 11.07 10.86
N GLU A 30 -6.81 11.69 9.72
CA GLU A 30 -7.98 12.56 9.57
C GLU A 30 -9.17 11.83 8.94
N LYS A 31 -8.90 10.95 7.98
CA LYS A 31 -9.90 10.20 7.21
C LYS A 31 -9.63 8.69 7.30
N PRO A 32 -10.65 7.86 7.59
CA PRO A 32 -10.46 6.42 7.71
C PRO A 32 -10.08 5.74 6.38
N PHE A 33 -10.51 6.32 5.25
CA PHE A 33 -10.25 5.88 3.88
C PHE A 33 -9.54 6.98 3.09
N PHE A 34 -9.04 6.66 1.88
CA PHE A 34 -8.22 7.57 1.11
C PHE A 34 -8.98 8.86 0.77
N MET A 35 -8.67 9.95 1.50
CA MET A 35 -9.34 11.26 1.39
C MET A 35 -10.86 11.22 1.59
N SER A 36 -11.40 10.20 2.27
CA SER A 36 -12.84 9.97 2.39
C SER A 36 -13.21 9.36 3.75
N ASP A 37 -14.42 9.67 4.24
CA ASP A 37 -15.01 9.01 5.41
C ASP A 37 -15.61 7.64 5.08
N GLU A 38 -15.84 7.38 3.79
CA GLU A 38 -16.40 6.13 3.27
C GLU A 38 -15.42 5.43 2.33
N PHE A 39 -15.53 4.11 2.23
CA PHE A 39 -14.73 3.29 1.30
C PHE A 39 -15.14 3.55 -0.14
N THR A 40 -14.17 3.82 -1.01
CA THR A 40 -14.40 4.21 -2.41
C THR A 40 -13.56 3.39 -3.40
N ILE A 41 -13.73 3.67 -4.69
CA ILE A 41 -12.88 3.10 -5.74
C ILE A 41 -11.40 3.45 -5.58
N VAL A 42 -11.06 4.58 -4.93
CA VAL A 42 -9.66 4.97 -4.71
C VAL A 42 -8.97 3.95 -3.79
N ASP A 43 -9.68 3.50 -2.76
CA ASP A 43 -9.20 2.46 -1.85
C ASP A 43 -9.00 1.13 -2.59
N CYS A 44 -9.92 0.76 -3.48
CA CYS A 44 -9.77 -0.42 -4.34
C CYS A 44 -8.51 -0.38 -5.20
N VAL A 45 -8.11 0.81 -5.69
CA VAL A 45 -6.90 0.98 -6.51
C VAL A 45 -5.63 0.89 -5.66
N VAL A 46 -5.64 1.46 -4.45
CA VAL A 46 -4.46 1.51 -3.57
C VAL A 46 -4.22 0.17 -2.88
N THR A 47 -5.27 -0.57 -2.53
CA THR A 47 -5.19 -1.86 -1.83
C THR A 47 -4.20 -2.86 -2.46
N PRO A 48 -4.29 -3.21 -3.75
CA PRO A 48 -3.36 -4.17 -4.36
C PRO A 48 -1.91 -3.66 -4.42
N ILE A 49 -1.69 -2.34 -4.42
CA ILE A 49 -0.36 -1.74 -4.35
C ILE A 49 0.22 -1.96 -2.94
N LEU A 50 -0.56 -1.64 -1.90
CA LEU A 50 -0.15 -1.85 -0.51
C LEU A 50 0.09 -3.33 -0.18
N TRP A 51 -0.70 -4.22 -0.76
CA TRP A 51 -0.56 -5.68 -0.61
C TRP A 51 0.80 -6.18 -1.14
N ARG A 52 1.27 -5.59 -2.25
CA ARG A 52 2.48 -6.03 -2.96
C ARG A 52 3.78 -5.38 -2.47
N LEU A 53 3.74 -4.43 -1.53
CA LEU A 53 4.97 -3.78 -1.04
C LEU A 53 6.07 -4.77 -0.60
N PRO A 54 5.77 -5.86 0.13
CA PRO A 54 6.80 -6.83 0.55
C PRO A 54 7.51 -7.48 -0.64
N VAL A 55 6.76 -7.98 -1.63
CA VAL A 55 7.33 -8.61 -2.83
C VAL A 55 8.07 -7.61 -3.72
N MET A 56 7.73 -6.32 -3.62
CA MET A 56 8.46 -5.23 -4.27
C MET A 56 9.75 -4.84 -3.53
N GLY A 57 10.04 -5.40 -2.36
CA GLY A 57 11.17 -5.02 -1.52
C GLY A 57 11.01 -3.65 -0.85
N ILE A 58 9.77 -3.21 -0.62
CA ILE A 58 9.43 -1.94 0.01
C ILE A 58 8.87 -2.21 1.41
N ASP A 59 9.62 -1.79 2.42
CA ASP A 59 9.20 -1.82 3.82
C ASP A 59 8.72 -0.42 4.25
N LEU A 60 7.60 -0.30 4.95
CA LEU A 60 7.18 0.97 5.55
C LEU A 60 7.69 1.04 6.99
N PRO A 61 8.45 2.09 7.38
CA PRO A 61 9.01 2.15 8.72
C PRO A 61 7.87 2.14 9.75
N LYS A 62 8.03 1.44 10.87
CA LYS A 62 7.01 1.37 11.93
C LYS A 62 7.22 2.50 12.94
N ASN A 63 6.73 3.69 12.65
CA ASN A 63 6.89 4.88 13.51
C ASN A 63 5.61 5.72 13.56
N LYS A 64 5.62 6.81 14.33
CA LYS A 64 4.43 7.65 14.53
C LYS A 64 3.89 8.27 13.23
N THR A 65 4.77 8.60 12.29
CA THR A 65 4.39 9.23 11.01
C THR A 65 3.63 8.27 10.11
N THR A 66 4.07 7.02 10.04
CA THR A 66 3.49 5.98 9.18
C THR A 66 2.40 5.15 9.85
N LYS A 67 2.26 5.24 11.18
CA LYS A 67 1.25 4.49 11.93
C LYS A 67 -0.16 4.61 11.32
N PRO A 68 -0.68 5.81 10.98
CA PRO A 68 -2.02 5.91 10.41
C PRO A 68 -2.17 5.20 9.05
N LEU A 69 -1.12 5.20 8.23
CA LEU A 69 -1.08 4.45 6.97
C LEU A 69 -1.08 2.93 7.20
N LEU A 70 -0.35 2.45 8.21
CA LEU A 70 -0.33 1.03 8.57
C LEU A 70 -1.70 0.58 9.08
N GLU A 71 -2.36 1.38 9.92
CA GLU A 71 -3.72 1.10 10.38
C GLU A 71 -4.75 1.13 9.23
N TYR A 72 -4.60 2.07 8.28
CA TYR A 72 -5.42 2.08 7.06
C TYR A 72 -5.20 0.80 6.23
N ARG A 73 -3.95 0.36 6.06
CA ARG A 73 -3.62 -0.88 5.37
C ARG A 73 -4.29 -2.09 6.04
N GLU A 74 -4.22 -2.19 7.37
CA GLU A 74 -4.89 -3.25 8.14
C GLU A 74 -6.40 -3.22 7.93
N ARG A 75 -7.04 -2.04 8.06
CA ARG A 75 -8.48 -1.86 7.82
C ARG A 75 -8.92 -2.32 6.43
N LEU A 76 -8.10 -2.09 5.39
CA LEU A 76 -8.41 -2.56 4.04
C LEU A 76 -8.36 -4.08 3.95
N PHE A 77 -7.34 -4.69 4.54
CA PHE A 77 -7.05 -6.11 4.41
C PHE A 77 -7.98 -6.98 5.23
N GLU A 78 -8.60 -6.44 6.28
CA GLU A 78 -9.64 -7.11 7.07
C GLU A 78 -11.01 -7.17 6.36
N ARG A 79 -11.19 -6.49 5.23
CA ARG A 79 -12.48 -6.48 4.51
C ARG A 79 -12.69 -7.78 3.75
N ASP A 80 -13.79 -8.48 4.04
CA ASP A 80 -14.19 -9.69 3.32
C ASP A 80 -14.22 -9.51 1.80
N SER A 81 -14.69 -8.34 1.31
CA SER A 81 -14.73 -8.04 -0.12
C SER A 81 -13.33 -7.95 -0.75
N ILE A 82 -12.33 -7.50 0.00
CA ILE A 82 -10.94 -7.40 -0.46
C ILE A 82 -10.31 -8.79 -0.45
N LEU A 83 -10.45 -9.53 0.64
CA LEU A 83 -9.91 -10.90 0.75
C LEU A 83 -10.52 -11.84 -0.29
N ALA A 84 -11.82 -11.69 -0.58
CA ALA A 84 -12.50 -12.45 -1.62
C ALA A 84 -12.08 -12.04 -3.04
N SER A 85 -11.56 -10.82 -3.24
CA SER A 85 -11.11 -10.34 -4.56
C SER A 85 -9.74 -10.87 -4.97
N PHE A 86 -8.92 -11.30 -4.01
CA PHE A 86 -7.59 -11.84 -4.30
C PHE A 86 -7.65 -13.30 -4.72
N SER A 87 -6.85 -13.62 -5.74
CA SER A 87 -6.49 -15.00 -6.09
C SER A 87 -5.68 -15.65 -4.97
N GLU A 88 -5.61 -16.98 -4.95
CA GLU A 88 -4.79 -17.72 -3.97
C GLU A 88 -3.31 -17.31 -4.06
N GLN A 89 -2.80 -17.10 -5.27
CA GLN A 89 -1.42 -16.64 -5.48
C GLN A 89 -1.16 -15.26 -4.88
N GLU A 90 -2.14 -14.36 -4.92
CA GLU A 90 -2.02 -13.05 -4.28
C GLU A 90 -2.07 -13.17 -2.76
N LYS A 91 -2.95 -14.02 -2.22
CA LYS A 91 -3.04 -14.25 -0.76
C LYS A 91 -1.73 -14.78 -0.17
N GLU A 92 -1.00 -15.61 -0.91
CA GLU A 92 0.30 -16.17 -0.52
C GLU A 92 1.46 -15.16 -0.57
N MET A 93 1.26 -13.93 -1.07
CA MET A 93 2.33 -12.92 -1.18
C MET A 93 2.72 -12.26 0.15
N VAL A 94 1.90 -12.39 1.21
CA VAL A 94 1.98 -11.59 2.45
C VAL A 94 2.05 -12.49 3.66
#